data_AF-A0A329X7J2-F1
#
_entry.id   AF-A0A329X7J2-F1
#
_cell.length_a   1.000
_cell.length_b   1.000
_cell.length_c   1.000
_cell.angle_alpha   90.00
_cell.angle_beta   90.00
_cell.angle_gamma   90.00
#
_symmetry.space_group_name_H-M   'P 1'
#
loop_
_entity.id
_entity.type
_entity.pdbx_description
1 polymer ?
#
loop_
_entity_poly.entity_id
_entity_poly.type
_entity_poly.pdbx_seq_one_letter_code
_entity_poly.pdbx_strand_id
1 'polypeptide(L)' 'MKVLLSIKPEYVDRILNGSKKFEFRKVAFKNNQVQSVVIYLMDFKMHRGGKGANPREHR' A
#
# COMPACT_ATOMS: atom_id res chain seq x y z
N MET A 1 -1.61 10.37 16.82
CA MET A 1 -0.31 10.45 16.10
C MET A 1 -0.48 10.10 14.63
N LYS A 2 0.30 10.71 13.72
CA LYS A 2 0.32 10.39 12.27
C LYS A 2 1.52 9.48 11.94
N VAL A 3 1.34 8.54 11.01
CA VAL A 3 2.42 7.68 10.48
C VAL A 3 2.45 7.73 8.96
N LEU A 4 3.63 7.60 8.36
CA LEU A 4 3.79 7.52 6.91
C LEU A 4 3.84 6.05 6.49
N LEU A 5 3.03 5.67 5.50
CA LEU A 5 3.05 4.34 4.91
C LEU A 5 3.17 4.41 3.39
N SER A 6 4.15 3.70 2.85
CA SER A 6 4.27 3.48 1.41
C SER A 6 3.32 2.38 0.96
N ILE A 7 2.40 2.71 0.06
CA ILE A 7 1.38 1.79 -0.49
C ILE A 7 1.53 1.73 -2.01
N LYS A 8 1.34 0.55 -2.60
CA LYS A 8 1.31 0.43 -4.06
C LYS A 8 0.07 1.13 -4.64
N PRO A 9 0.17 1.86 -5.77
CA PRO A 9 -0.96 2.57 -6.37
C PRO A 9 -2.22 1.70 -6.55
N GLU A 10 -2.06 0.44 -6.97
CA GLU A 10 -3.16 -0.52 -7.18
C GLU A 10 -4.08 -0.75 -5.95
N TYR A 11 -3.59 -0.48 -4.74
CA TYR A 11 -4.37 -0.59 -3.51
C TYR A 11 -4.87 0.74 -2.96
N VAL A 12 -4.34 1.87 -3.43
CA VAL A 12 -4.66 3.20 -2.88
C VAL A 12 -6.11 3.54 -3.15
N ASP A 13 -6.57 3.39 -4.39
CA ASP A 13 -7.98 3.59 -4.76
C ASP A 13 -8.92 2.75 -3.89
N ARG A 14 -8.55 1.50 -3.62
CA ARG A 14 -9.33 0.59 -2.78
C ARG A 14 -9.37 1.00 -1.31
N ILE A 15 -8.32 1.63 -0.80
CA ILE A 15 -8.29 2.17 0.57
C ILE A 15 -9.16 3.42 0.64
N LEU A 16 -8.99 4.35 -0.31
CA LEU A 16 -9.71 5.63 -0.34
C LEU A 16 -11.22 5.44 -0.57
N ASN A 17 -11.63 4.45 -1.36
CA ASN A 17 -13.05 4.12 -1.56
C ASN A 17 -13.64 3.22 -0.45
N GLY A 18 -12.85 2.81 0.54
CA GLY A 18 -13.28 2.03 1.69
C GLY A 18 -13.49 0.53 1.44
N SER A 19 -13.27 0.02 0.22
CA SER A 19 -13.39 -1.42 -0.08
C SER A 19 -12.28 -2.26 0.57
N LYS A 20 -11.09 -1.66 0.78
CA LYS A 20 -9.96 -2.27 1.49
C LYS A 20 -9.89 -1.72 2.91
N LYS A 21 -10.46 -2.48 3.84
CA LYS A 21 -10.55 -2.11 5.27
C LYS A 21 -9.26 -2.37 6.06
N PHE A 22 -8.37 -3.22 5.55
CA PHE A 22 -7.16 -3.64 6.26
C PHE A 22 -5.92 -3.61 5.37
N GLU A 23 -4.82 -3.14 5.94
CA GLU A 23 -3.47 -3.20 5.36
C GLU A 23 -2.55 -3.98 6.30
N PHE A 24 -2.22 -5.22 5.92
CA PHE A 24 -1.38 -6.10 6.73
C PHE A 24 0.10 -5.72 6.61
N ARG A 25 0.77 -5.63 7.75
CA ARG A 25 2.23 -5.43 7.85
C ARG A 25 2.82 -6.55 8.69
N LYS A 26 4.02 -7.01 8.32
CA LYS A 26 4.74 -8.05 9.07
C LYS A 26 5.07 -7.60 10.50
N VAL A 27 5.33 -6.30 10.67
CA VAL A 27 5.68 -5.68 11.95
C VAL A 27 4.68 -4.56 12.22
N ALA A 28 4.14 -4.53 13.44
CA ALA A 28 3.23 -3.48 13.89
C ALA A 28 3.99 -2.20 14.27
N PHE A 29 3.28 -1.08 14.35
CA PHE A 29 3.86 0.15 14.87
C PHE A 29 4.22 0.00 16.35
N LYS A 30 5.37 0.55 16.76
CA LYS A 30 5.80 0.53 18.17
C LYS A 30 4.87 1.35 19.08
N ASN A 31 4.24 2.38 18.52
CA ASN A 31 3.31 3.22 19.26
C ASN A 31 1.88 2.78 18.94
N ASN A 32 1.12 2.44 19.97
CA ASN A 32 -0.26 1.95 19.84
C ASN A 32 -1.30 3.08 19.66
N GLN A 33 -0.90 4.36 19.75
CA GLN A 33 -1.78 5.54 19.63
C GLN A 33 -1.78 6.15 18.22
N VAL A 34 -1.55 5.34 17.19
CA VAL A 34 -1.65 5.77 15.79
C VAL A 34 -3.13 5.98 15.45
N GLN A 35 -3.47 7.19 14.99
CA GLN A 35 -4.84 7.59 14.67
C GLN A 35 -5.05 7.89 13.19
N SER A 36 -3.97 8.19 12.47
CA SER A 36 -4.04 8.56 11.07
C SER A 36 -2.80 8.08 10.32
N VAL A 37 -3.02 7.69 9.06
CA VAL A 37 -1.98 7.26 8.14
C VAL A 37 -1.88 8.28 7.02
N VAL A 38 -0.67 8.76 6.75
CA VAL A 38 -0.33 9.48 5.53
C VAL A 38 0.12 8.44 4.51
N ILE A 39 -0.55 8.38 3.37
CA ILE A 39 -0.23 7.42 2.31
C ILE A 39 0.80 8.05 1.38
N TYR A 40 1.96 7.40 1.26
CA TYR A 40 2.95 7.71 0.23
C TYR A 40 2.79 6.72 -0.92
N LEU A 41 2.67 7.23 -2.13
CA LEU A 41 2.61 6.39 -3.32
C LEU A 41 4.00 5.84 -3.62
N MET A 42 4.14 4.51 -3.65
CA MET A 42 5.36 3.93 -4.21
C MET A 42 5.38 4.17 -5.72
N ASP A 43 6.52 4.62 -6.23
CA ASP A 43 6.80 4.64 -7.66
C ASP A 43 6.85 3.20 -8.16
N PHE A 44 5.75 2.75 -8.76
CA PHE A 44 5.67 1.46 -9.41
C PHE A 44 6.02 1.66 -10.88
N LYS A 45 7.32 1.61 -11.19
CA LYS A 45 7.77 1.64 -12.58
C LYS A 45 7.29 0.40 -13.30
N MET A 46 6.32 0.60 -14.19
CA MET A 46 6.01 -0.35 -15.25
C MET A 46 7.28 -0.52 -16.08
N HIS A 47 7.84 -1.73 -16.16
CA HIS A 47 8.86 -2.02 -17.16
C HIS A 47 8.27 -1.68 -18.53
N ARG A 48 8.99 -0.84 -19.30
CA ARG A 48 8.60 -0.45 -20.67
C ARG A 48 8.60 -1.71 -21.55
N GLY A 49 7.47 -2.39 -21.59
CA GLY A 49 7.32 -3.71 -22.21
C GLY A 49 6.12 -4.39 -21.57
N GLY A 50 4.93 -4.02 -22.05
CA GLY A 50 3.59 -4.42 -21.58
C GLY A 50 3.51 -5.61 -20.62
N LYS A 51 2.77 -5.37 -19.52
CA LYS A 51 2.47 -6.24 -18.37
C LYS A 51 3.41 -6.03 -17.18
N GLY A 52 3.11 -4.99 -16.40
CA GLY A 52 3.40 -4.99 -14.97
C GLY A 52 2.52 -6.03 -14.27
N ALA A 53 2.78 -7.31 -14.50
CA ALA A 53 2.14 -8.39 -13.75
C ALA A 53 2.67 -8.33 -12.31
N ASN A 54 1.78 -8.52 -11.34
CA ASN A 54 2.19 -8.68 -9.95
C ASN A 54 3.10 -9.92 -9.87
N PRO A 55 4.32 -9.84 -9.32
CA PRO A 55 5.19 -11.02 -9.20
C PRO A 55 4.56 -12.18 -8.40
N ARG A 56 3.46 -11.90 -7.69
CA ARG A 56 2.63 -12.90 -6.99
C ARG A 56 1.60 -13.60 -7.88
N GLU A 57 1.30 -13.09 -9.07
CA GLU A 57 0.38 -13.72 -10.03
C GLU A 57 1.06 -14.73 -10.94
N HIS A 58 2.40 -14.74 -10.99
CA HIS A 58 3.21 -15.73 -11.71
C HIS A 58 3.73 -16.88 -10.83
N ARG A 59 3.22 -17.03 -9.60
CA ARG A 59 3.60 -18.13 -8.70
C ARG A 59 2.41 -19.02 -8.39
#